data_AF-A0A7C9KX73-F1
#
_entry.id   AF-A0A7C9KX73-F1
#
_cell.length_a   1.000
_cell.length_b   1.000
_cell.length_c   1.000
_cell.angle_alpha   90.00
_cell.angle_beta   90.00
_cell.angle_gamma   90.00
#
_symmetry.space_group_name_H-M   'P 1'
#
loop_
_entity.id
_entity.type
_entity.pdbx_description
1 polymer ?
#
loop_
_entity_poly.entity_id
_entity_poly.type
_entity_poly.pdbx_seq_one_letter_code
_entity_poly.pdbx_strand_id
1 'polypeptide(L)'
;MRKLFISLLTLFITGCSMQQTAFTDSSQLSDMRHKQTLTEEKKNLSSSVKLYTKSEELINTAFKDLGIVSGQSCRGSLQDPPANIAVARNQMITKAAHLNANAVLLHQCEMLSGQGCYQIAICEGSALLITQ
;
A
#
# COMPACT_ATOMS: atom_id res chain seq x y z
N MET A 1 -28.43 -40.77 30.17
CA MET A 1 -28.15 -41.68 29.04
C MET A 1 -27.87 -40.86 27.78
N ARG A 2 -26.84 -39.99 27.73
CA ARG A 2 -25.50 -40.23 27.14
C ARG A 2 -25.39 -41.55 26.35
N LYS A 3 -25.19 -41.41 25.02
CA LYS A 3 -24.82 -42.35 23.93
C LYS A 3 -25.82 -42.10 22.79
N LEU A 4 -25.44 -41.56 21.64
CA LEU A 4 -24.47 -42.05 20.66
C LEU A 4 -23.99 -40.83 19.84
N PHE A 5 -22.77 -40.31 20.04
CA PHE A 5 -21.56 -40.62 19.28
C PHE A 5 -21.73 -41.29 17.89
N ILE A 6 -21.26 -40.54 16.89
CA ILE A 6 -20.64 -40.96 15.61
C ILE A 6 -21.60 -41.23 14.45
N SER A 7 -21.80 -40.19 13.65
CA SER A 7 -22.11 -40.24 12.21
C SER A 7 -21.98 -38.78 11.71
N LEU A 8 -21.26 -38.39 10.67
CA LEU A 8 -20.39 -39.02 9.71
C LEU A 8 -19.71 -37.83 9.02
N LEU A 9 -18.42 -37.96 8.73
CA LEU A 9 -17.66 -37.01 7.92
C LEU A 9 -18.37 -36.80 6.56
N THR A 10 -18.91 -35.61 6.29
CA THR A 10 -19.21 -35.17 4.91
C THR A 10 -18.70 -33.75 4.70
N LEU A 11 -17.46 -33.74 4.25
CA LEU A 11 -16.75 -32.73 3.48
C LEU A 11 -17.68 -32.03 2.46
N PHE A 12 -18.00 -30.75 2.68
CA PHE A 12 -18.45 -29.86 1.61
C PHE A 12 -17.45 -28.72 1.47
N ILE A 13 -16.37 -29.01 0.75
CA ILE A 13 -15.49 -28.01 0.15
C ILE A 13 -16.30 -27.35 -0.97
N THR A 14 -16.96 -26.24 -0.70
CA THR A 14 -17.49 -25.38 -1.76
C THR A 14 -16.31 -24.60 -2.34
N GLY A 15 -15.87 -25.01 -3.52
CA GLY A 15 -14.81 -24.34 -4.27
C GLY A 15 -15.21 -22.93 -4.71
N CYS A 16 -14.26 -22.00 -4.61
CA CYS A 16 -14.34 -20.69 -5.23
C CYS A 16 -14.29 -20.83 -6.77
N SER A 17 -15.37 -20.42 -7.44
CA SER A 17 -15.37 -20.24 -8.90
C SER A 17 -14.53 -19.00 -9.25
N MET A 18 -13.36 -19.23 -9.81
CA MET A 18 -12.58 -18.22 -10.53
C MET A 18 -13.24 -17.98 -11.89
N GLN A 19 -14.11 -16.97 -11.96
CA GLN A 19 -14.68 -16.50 -13.21
C GLN A 19 -13.56 -15.85 -14.04
N GLN A 20 -13.06 -16.56 -15.05
CA GLN A 20 -12.19 -16.02 -16.08
C GLN A 20 -12.99 -14.97 -16.87
N THR A 21 -12.72 -13.69 -16.63
CA THR A 21 -13.05 -12.65 -17.60
C THR A 21 -12.12 -12.83 -18.78
N ALA A 22 -12.67 -13.35 -19.88
CA ALA A 22 -12.01 -13.34 -21.17
C ALA A 22 -11.61 -11.90 -21.51
N PHE A 23 -10.30 -11.66 -21.61
CA PHE A 23 -9.77 -10.47 -22.27
C PHE A 23 -9.99 -10.66 -23.77
N THR A 24 -11.15 -10.28 -24.26
CA THR A 24 -11.34 -9.97 -25.68
C THR A 24 -10.60 -8.67 -25.97
N ASP A 25 -9.47 -8.79 -26.65
CA ASP A 25 -8.89 -7.71 -27.43
C ASP A 25 -9.92 -7.25 -28.45
N SER A 26 -10.38 -6.01 -28.32
CA SER A 26 -11.20 -5.34 -29.32
C SER A 26 -10.76 -3.90 -29.41
N SER A 27 -9.66 -3.72 -30.15
CA SER A 27 -9.41 -2.51 -30.90
C SER A 27 -10.64 -2.18 -31.77
N GLN A 28 -11.40 -1.13 -31.43
CA GLN A 28 -12.07 -0.26 -32.41
C GLN A 28 -12.69 0.99 -31.74
N LEU A 29 -11.95 2.09 -31.89
CA LEU A 29 -12.38 3.43 -32.30
C LEU A 29 -13.89 3.59 -32.62
N SER A 30 -14.64 4.30 -31.76
CA SER A 30 -15.73 5.21 -32.17
C SER A 30 -16.35 5.98 -30.99
N ASP A 31 -16.11 7.28 -31.00
CA ASP A 31 -17.00 8.40 -30.69
C ASP A 31 -18.44 8.08 -30.23
N MET A 32 -18.82 8.49 -29.01
CA MET A 32 -19.96 9.37 -28.73
C MET A 32 -20.22 9.56 -27.22
N ARG A 33 -20.05 10.81 -26.78
CA ARG A 33 -20.96 11.57 -25.89
C ARG A 33 -21.67 10.79 -24.76
N HIS A 34 -21.03 10.76 -23.59
CA HIS A 34 -21.77 10.65 -22.32
C HIS A 34 -21.45 11.82 -21.39
N LYS A 35 -22.44 12.73 -21.36
CA LYS A 35 -22.64 13.74 -20.33
C LYS A 35 -23.01 12.99 -19.04
N GLN A 36 -22.03 12.76 -18.18
CA GLN A 36 -22.27 12.57 -16.75
C GLN A 36 -21.53 13.64 -15.99
N THR A 37 -22.30 14.68 -15.69
CA THR A 37 -22.02 15.69 -14.69
C THR A 37 -22.13 15.00 -13.34
N LEU A 38 -21.00 14.53 -12.81
CA LEU A 38 -20.82 14.29 -11.38
C LEU A 38 -19.61 15.11 -10.96
N THR A 39 -19.95 16.33 -10.55
CA THR A 39 -19.10 17.21 -9.76
C THR A 39 -18.85 16.52 -8.42
N GLU A 40 -17.84 15.66 -8.36
CA GLU A 40 -17.01 15.60 -7.17
C GLU A 40 -15.66 16.16 -7.58
N GLU A 41 -15.45 17.41 -7.19
CA GLU A 41 -14.15 18.04 -7.12
C GLU A 41 -13.30 17.23 -6.13
N LYS A 42 -12.78 16.08 -6.57
CA LYS A 42 -11.63 15.45 -5.93
C LYS A 42 -10.48 16.41 -6.20
N LYS A 43 -10.39 17.41 -5.35
CA LYS A 43 -9.26 18.32 -5.24
C LYS A 43 -8.05 17.42 -5.05
N ASN A 44 -7.38 17.09 -6.16
CA ASN A 44 -6.06 16.46 -6.17
C ASN A 44 -5.09 17.50 -5.63
N LEU A 45 -5.24 17.85 -4.35
CA LEU A 45 -4.15 18.29 -3.53
C LEU A 45 -3.26 17.06 -3.46
N SER A 46 -2.34 16.95 -4.41
CA SER A 46 -1.09 16.27 -4.16
C SER A 46 -0.46 17.03 -2.98
N SER A 47 -0.88 16.67 -1.76
CA SER A 47 -0.30 17.23 -0.55
C SER A 47 1.11 16.72 -0.56
N SER A 48 2.05 17.60 -0.89
CA SER A 48 3.47 17.28 -0.84
C SER A 48 3.78 16.83 0.59
N VAL A 49 4.02 15.53 0.77
CA VAL A 49 4.31 14.96 2.08
C VAL A 49 5.78 15.19 2.38
N LYS A 50 6.06 16.02 3.39
CA LYS A 50 7.43 16.36 3.78
C LYS A 50 8.06 15.21 4.58
N LEU A 51 9.25 14.79 4.16
CA LEU A 51 10.02 13.79 4.89
C LEU A 51 10.91 14.46 5.95
N TYR A 52 10.80 14.00 7.18
CA TYR A 52 11.68 14.32 8.30
C TYR A 52 12.52 13.10 8.62
N THR A 53 13.83 13.28 8.80
CA THR A 53 14.75 12.18 9.17
C THR A 53 15.16 12.23 10.63
N LYS A 54 14.80 13.32 11.32
CA LYS A 54 15.19 13.63 12.68
C LYS A 54 13.99 14.10 13.46
N SER A 55 13.80 13.55 14.65
CA SER A 55 12.71 13.93 15.55
C SER A 55 12.88 15.36 16.08
N GLU A 56 14.11 15.88 16.12
CA GLU A 56 14.40 17.23 16.62
C GLU A 56 13.75 18.33 15.78
N GLU A 57 13.52 18.06 14.49
CA GLU A 57 12.84 18.97 13.58
C GLU A 57 11.35 19.16 13.91
N LEU A 58 10.79 18.31 14.79
CA LEU A 58 9.38 18.31 15.17
C LEU A 58 9.12 18.82 16.59
N ILE A 59 10.16 19.11 17.39
CA ILE A 59 10.02 19.49 18.82
C ILE A 59 9.11 20.71 19.02
N ASN A 60 9.14 21.66 18.09
CA ASN A 60 8.35 22.90 18.17
C ASN A 60 7.15 22.91 17.22
N THR A 61 6.79 21.76 16.66
CA THR A 61 5.65 21.64 15.75
C THR A 61 4.54 20.85 16.41
N ALA A 62 3.33 21.40 16.44
CA ALA A 62 2.16 20.63 16.80
C ALA A 62 1.80 19.69 15.64
N PHE A 63 1.65 18.41 15.92
CA PHE A 63 1.23 17.43 14.93
C PHE A 63 0.29 16.39 15.53
N LYS A 64 -0.55 15.82 14.66
CA LYS A 64 -1.36 14.64 14.94
C LYS A 64 -0.68 13.42 14.32
N ASP A 65 -0.49 12.38 15.11
CA ASP A 65 -0.07 11.08 14.60
C ASP A 65 -1.26 10.39 13.89
N LEU A 66 -1.03 9.96 12.65
CA LEU A 66 -2.00 9.26 11.81
C LEU A 66 -1.70 7.76 11.67
N GLY A 67 -0.59 7.29 12.24
CA GLY A 67 -0.19 5.88 12.28
C GLY A 67 1.13 5.59 11.56
N ILE A 68 1.56 4.34 11.67
CA ILE A 68 2.80 3.85 11.05
C ILE A 68 2.57 3.51 9.58
N VAL A 69 3.53 3.90 8.74
CA VAL A 69 3.57 3.58 7.32
C VAL A 69 4.88 2.87 6.97
N SER A 70 4.80 1.94 6.02
CA SER A 70 5.97 1.20 5.54
C SER A 70 5.91 1.00 4.03
N GLY A 71 7.04 1.15 3.35
CA GLY A 71 7.19 0.91 1.92
C GLY A 71 8.31 -0.07 1.65
N GLN A 72 8.23 -0.79 0.52
CA GLN A 72 9.19 -1.85 0.21
C GLN A 72 9.59 -1.93 -1.27
N SER A 73 10.83 -2.30 -1.53
CA SER A 73 11.33 -2.61 -2.87
C SER A 73 11.85 -4.03 -2.87
N CYS A 74 11.14 -4.94 -3.53
CA CYS A 74 11.46 -6.37 -3.60
C CYS A 74 12.13 -6.68 -4.93
N ARG A 75 13.30 -7.32 -4.87
CA ARG A 75 13.92 -8.03 -5.99
C ARG A 75 13.54 -9.50 -5.88
N GLY A 76 12.73 -10.01 -6.81
CA GLY A 76 12.27 -11.40 -6.80
C GLY A 76 13.37 -12.39 -7.20
N SER A 77 14.13 -12.06 -8.23
CA SER A 77 15.17 -12.91 -8.83
C SER A 77 16.43 -12.11 -9.17
N LEU A 78 17.50 -12.81 -9.57
CA LEU A 78 18.73 -12.16 -10.02
C LEU A 78 18.57 -11.38 -11.34
N GLN A 79 17.57 -11.71 -12.15
CA GLN A 79 17.25 -11.01 -13.39
C GLN A 79 16.45 -9.72 -13.16
N ASP A 80 15.77 -9.61 -12.02
CA ASP A 80 15.02 -8.41 -11.66
C ASP A 80 15.93 -7.26 -11.23
N PRO A 81 15.48 -6.00 -11.37
CA PRO A 81 16.18 -4.84 -10.85
C PRO A 81 16.52 -4.99 -9.36
N PRO A 82 17.66 -4.45 -8.90
CA PRO A 82 18.03 -4.52 -7.50
C PRO A 82 17.03 -3.80 -6.61
N ALA A 83 16.86 -4.31 -5.38
CA ALA A 83 16.05 -3.65 -4.37
C ALA A 83 16.65 -2.26 -4.06
N ASN A 84 15.78 -1.26 -3.92
CA ASN A 84 16.18 0.14 -3.81
C ASN A 84 15.48 0.85 -2.64
N ILE A 85 16.28 1.38 -1.71
CA ILE A 85 15.82 2.14 -0.55
C ILE A 85 15.01 3.37 -0.95
N ALA A 86 15.39 4.07 -2.03
CA ALA A 86 14.67 5.25 -2.49
C ALA A 86 13.24 4.89 -2.96
N VAL A 87 13.08 3.73 -3.62
CA VAL A 87 11.76 3.23 -4.02
C VAL A 87 10.93 2.86 -2.80
N ALA A 88 11.50 2.13 -1.84
CA ALA A 88 10.83 1.79 -0.58
C ALA A 88 10.39 3.04 0.19
N ARG A 89 11.26 4.05 0.30
CA ARG A 89 10.96 5.35 0.93
C ARG A 89 9.85 6.09 0.23
N ASN A 90 9.88 6.17 -1.11
CA ASN A 90 8.82 6.85 -1.86
C ASN A 90 7.47 6.16 -1.68
N GLN A 91 7.43 4.82 -1.67
CA GLN A 91 6.20 4.09 -1.38
C GLN A 91 5.67 4.36 0.04
N MET A 92 6.56 4.45 1.03
CA MET A 92 6.20 4.82 2.40
C MET A 92 5.55 6.21 2.44
N ILE A 93 6.15 7.19 1.76
CA ILE A 93 5.63 8.56 1.65
C ILE A 93 4.26 8.58 0.94
N THR A 94 4.11 7.83 -0.15
CA THR A 94 2.82 7.70 -0.86
C THR A 94 1.75 7.10 0.04
N LYS A 95 2.06 6.08 0.83
CA LYS A 95 1.13 5.50 1.79
C LYS A 95 0.74 6.50 2.89
N ALA A 96 1.65 7.34 3.35
CA ALA A 96 1.31 8.42 4.27
C ALA A 96 0.36 9.44 3.65
N ALA A 97 0.56 9.80 2.37
CA ALA A 97 -0.35 10.67 1.64
C ALA A 97 -1.77 10.07 1.58
N HIS A 98 -1.89 8.75 1.41
CA HIS A 98 -3.18 8.05 1.45
C HIS A 98 -3.87 8.08 2.83
N LEU A 99 -3.12 8.33 3.90
CA LEU A 99 -3.66 8.59 5.24
C LEU A 99 -4.01 10.06 5.48
N ASN A 100 -3.91 10.92 4.46
CA ASN A 100 -4.05 12.38 4.55
C ASN A 100 -2.97 13.03 5.42
N ALA A 101 -1.80 12.42 5.53
CA ALA A 101 -0.63 13.02 6.16
C ALA A 101 -0.02 14.10 5.26
N ASN A 102 0.57 15.13 5.87
CA ASN A 102 1.40 16.13 5.18
C ASN A 102 2.89 16.00 5.53
N ALA A 103 3.24 15.08 6.43
CA ALA A 103 4.60 14.80 6.84
C ALA A 103 4.80 13.31 7.16
N VAL A 104 6.04 12.84 7.06
CA VAL A 104 6.48 11.53 7.57
C VAL A 104 7.74 11.71 8.37
N LEU A 105 7.79 11.15 9.57
CA LEU A 105 9.03 10.96 10.32
C LEU A 105 9.60 9.58 9.99
N LEU A 106 10.73 9.56 9.28
CA LEU A 106 11.44 8.32 8.96
C LEU A 106 12.07 7.74 10.23
N HIS A 107 11.80 6.46 10.51
CA HIS A 107 12.47 5.74 11.59
C HIS A 107 13.73 5.05 11.07
N GLN A 108 13.54 4.15 10.10
CA GLN A 108 14.63 3.34 9.58
C GLN A 108 14.36 2.87 8.15
N CYS A 109 15.45 2.56 7.44
CA CYS A 109 15.42 1.83 6.20
C CYS A 109 16.46 0.71 6.27
N GLU A 110 16.08 -0.50 5.90
CA GLU A 110 16.93 -1.68 5.97
C GLU A 110 16.90 -2.46 4.66
N MET A 111 18.02 -3.11 4.36
CA MET A 111 18.17 -4.04 3.25
C MET A 111 18.29 -5.44 3.82
N LEU A 112 17.32 -6.30 3.51
CA LEU A 112 17.25 -7.68 3.99
C LEU A 112 17.35 -8.65 2.81
N SER A 113 17.77 -9.88 3.10
CA SER A 113 17.80 -10.97 2.13
C SER A 113 16.99 -12.16 2.68
N GLY A 114 16.33 -12.93 1.82
CA GLY A 114 15.79 -14.25 2.20
C GLY A 114 14.40 -14.30 2.82
N GLN A 115 13.44 -13.48 2.37
CA GLN A 115 12.02 -13.59 2.75
C GLN A 115 11.10 -13.35 1.55
N GLY A 116 10.88 -14.38 0.71
CA GLY A 116 10.06 -14.27 -0.51
C GLY A 116 10.68 -13.43 -1.65
N CYS A 117 11.61 -12.54 -1.32
CA CYS A 117 12.45 -11.77 -2.23
C CYS A 117 13.90 -12.26 -2.11
N TYR A 118 14.61 -12.32 -3.25
CA TYR A 118 16.06 -12.48 -3.27
C TYR A 118 16.74 -11.39 -2.43
N GLN A 119 16.27 -10.15 -2.58
CA GLN A 119 16.69 -9.00 -1.78
C GLN A 119 15.50 -8.06 -1.59
N ILE A 120 15.36 -7.44 -0.43
CA ILE A 120 14.28 -6.49 -0.15
C ILE A 120 14.81 -5.26 0.58
N ALA A 121 14.36 -4.08 0.16
CA ALA A 121 14.53 -2.83 0.91
C ALA A 121 13.21 -2.52 1.61
N ILE A 122 13.22 -2.20 2.91
CA ILE A 122 12.04 -1.79 3.66
C ILE A 122 12.34 -0.47 4.35
N CYS A 123 11.43 0.49 4.28
CA CYS A 123 11.49 1.74 5.03
C CYS A 123 10.23 1.90 5.86
N GLU A 124 10.38 2.27 7.12
CA GLU A 124 9.29 2.52 8.07
C GLU A 124 9.38 3.93 8.65
N GLY A 125 8.21 4.53 8.89
CA GLY A 125 8.09 5.82 9.55
C GLY A 125 6.70 6.08 10.08
N SER A 126 6.54 7.18 10.80
CA SER A 126 5.26 7.67 11.31
C SER A 126 4.65 8.69 10.34
N ALA A 127 3.39 8.51 9.97
CA ALA A 127 2.63 9.46 9.16
C ALA A 127 2.03 10.53 10.07
N LEU A 128 2.34 11.80 9.79
CA LEU A 128 1.99 12.93 10.65
C LEU A 128 1.17 13.97 9.89
N LEU A 129 0.22 14.57 10.58
CA LEU A 129 -0.47 15.78 10.14
C LEU A 129 -0.01 16.96 11.01
N ILE A 130 0.91 17.76 10.48
CA ILE A 130 1.37 19.00 11.11
C ILE A 130 0.26 20.04 10.98
N THR A 131 -0.21 20.54 12.12
CA THR A 131 -1.17 21.63 12.22
C THR A 131 -0.41 22.91 12.52
N GLN A 132 -0.41 23.87 11.59
CA GLN A 132 0.13 25.21 11.81
C GLN A 132 -0.81 26.05 12.66
#